data_AF-A0A4P9UIJ4-F1
#
_entry.id   AF-A0A4P9UIJ4-F1
#
_cell.length_a   1.000
_cell.length_b   1.000
_cell.length_c   1.000
_cell.angle_alpha   90.00
_cell.angle_beta   90.00
_cell.angle_gamma   90.00
#
_symmetry.space_group_name_H-M   'P 1'
#
loop_
_entity.id
_entity.type
_entity.pdbx_description
1 polymer ?
#
loop_
_entity_poly.entity_id
_entity_poly.type
_entity_poly.pdbx_seq_one_letter_code
_entity_poly.pdbx_strand_id
1 'polypeptide(L)'
;MAYGLTSHSPMSANAEQVLKFNRDHWGVESHHYLLDWNWNEDRCRISKGHGPENITCLRRFAAGLIKSMSKDSVAATIEKLARNVRRVFDYLRMTENSRKVILRHQSQDV
;
A
#
# COMPACT_ATOMS: atom_id res chain seq x y z
N MET A 1 24.93 -24.06 7.46
CA MET A 1 24.09 -23.99 8.68
C MET A 1 23.73 -22.53 8.92
N ALA A 2 22.52 -22.23 9.40
CA ALA A 2 22.09 -20.87 9.74
C ALA A 2 21.61 -20.85 11.20
N TYR A 3 21.93 -19.78 11.93
CA TYR A 3 21.54 -19.58 13.33
C TYR A 3 20.73 -18.28 13.42
N GLY A 4 19.68 -18.29 14.25
CA GLY A 4 18.83 -17.12 14.48
C GLY A 4 18.95 -16.64 15.92
N LEU A 5 18.92 -15.32 16.11
CA LEU A 5 18.84 -14.69 17.43
C LEU A 5 17.46 -14.05 17.58
N THR A 6 16.84 -14.22 18.73
CA THR A 6 15.53 -13.60 19.05
C THR A 6 15.50 -13.20 20.51
N SER A 7 14.81 -12.10 20.81
CA SER A 7 14.50 -11.68 22.18
C SER A 7 13.36 -12.49 22.81
N HIS A 8 12.67 -13.32 22.04
CA HIS A 8 11.62 -14.19 22.56
C HIS A 8 12.19 -15.29 23.45
N SER A 9 11.64 -15.41 24.66
CA SER A 9 11.84 -16.58 25.51
C SER A 9 10.94 -17.74 25.05
N PRO A 10 11.24 -19.00 25.45
CA PRO A 10 10.40 -20.17 25.14
C PRO A 10 8.94 -20.05 25.61
N MET A 11 8.65 -19.20 26.60
CA MET A 11 7.29 -18.92 27.07
C MET A 11 6.56 -17.90 26.19
N SER A 12 7.27 -16.98 25.54
CA SER A 12 6.69 -15.90 24.74
C SER A 12 6.48 -16.26 23.28
N ALA A 13 7.32 -17.15 22.72
CA ALA A 13 7.14 -17.71 21.40
C ALA A 13 7.78 -19.10 21.34
N ASN A 14 7.05 -20.08 20.82
CA ASN A 14 7.58 -21.40 20.53
C ASN A 14 8.35 -21.40 19.18
N ALA A 15 9.01 -22.51 18.86
CA ALA A 15 9.82 -22.63 17.64
C ALA A 15 9.01 -22.40 16.34
N GLU A 16 7.75 -22.84 16.30
CA GLU A 16 6.87 -22.65 15.15
C GLU A 16 6.52 -21.17 14.94
N GLN A 17 6.21 -20.45 16.03
CA GLN A 17 5.92 -19.02 16.00
C GLN A 17 7.15 -18.22 15.54
N VAL A 18 8.34 -18.55 16.05
CA VAL A 18 9.59 -17.90 15.63
C VAL A 18 9.85 -18.14 14.14
N LEU A 19 9.64 -19.37 13.66
CA LEU A 19 9.75 -19.68 12.22
C LEU A 19 8.75 -18.89 11.39
N LYS A 20 7.50 -18.75 11.88
CA LYS A 20 6.47 -17.95 11.22
C LYS A 20 6.89 -16.48 11.12
N PHE A 21 7.40 -15.87 12.19
CA PHE A 21 7.89 -14.49 12.14
C PHE A 21 9.01 -14.31 11.12
N ASN A 22 9.96 -15.24 11.07
CA ASN A 22 11.03 -15.22 10.08
C ASN A 22 10.49 -15.31 8.65
N ARG A 23 9.46 -16.13 8.40
CA ARG A 23 8.79 -16.22 7.09
C ARG A 23 8.02 -14.94 6.77
N ASP A 24 7.27 -14.41 7.72
CA ASP A 24 6.47 -13.19 7.56
C ASP A 24 7.36 -11.97 7.30
N HIS A 25 8.59 -11.95 7.83
CA HIS A 25 9.57 -10.89 7.57
C HIS A 25 9.87 -10.71 6.07
N TRP A 26 9.88 -11.79 5.29
CA TRP A 26 10.04 -11.71 3.82
C TRP A 26 8.91 -10.97 3.10
N GLY A 27 7.77 -10.75 3.78
CA GLY A 27 6.72 -9.88 3.29
C GLY A 27 7.19 -8.43 3.06
N VAL A 28 8.24 -7.99 3.77
CA VAL A 28 8.88 -6.68 3.55
C VAL A 28 9.54 -6.64 2.18
N GLU A 29 10.29 -7.68 1.79
CA GLU A 29 10.94 -7.76 0.48
C GLU A 29 9.92 -7.83 -0.66
N SER A 30 8.81 -8.53 -0.45
CA SER A 30 7.68 -8.52 -1.38
C SER A 30 7.11 -7.11 -1.62
N HIS A 31 7.21 -6.21 -0.64
CA HIS A 31 6.82 -4.81 -0.82
C HIS A 31 7.81 -4.03 -1.68
N HIS A 32 9.11 -4.30 -1.55
CA HIS A 32 10.15 -3.69 -2.40
C HIS A 32 9.93 -4.04 -3.87
N TYR A 33 9.75 -5.33 -4.20
CA TYR A 33 9.44 -5.76 -5.56
C TYR A 33 8.24 -5.01 -6.17
N LEU A 34 7.20 -4.78 -5.38
CA LEU A 34 6.02 -4.04 -5.83
C LEU A 34 6.34 -2.58 -6.16
N LEU A 35 7.22 -1.93 -5.40
CA LEU A 35 7.65 -0.56 -5.65
C LEU A 35 8.56 -0.48 -6.89
N ASP A 36 9.56 -1.38 -6.95
CA ASP A 36 10.53 -1.45 -8.04
C ASP A 36 9.85 -1.71 -9.37
N TRP A 37 8.95 -2.69 -9.42
CA TRP A 37 8.29 -3.09 -10.67
C TRP A 37 7.27 -2.05 -11.16
N ASN A 38 6.42 -1.53 -10.27
CA ASN A 38 5.32 -0.66 -10.70
C ASN A 38 5.73 0.81 -10.87
N TRP A 39 6.72 1.29 -10.12
CA TRP A 39 7.16 2.69 -10.18
C TRP A 39 8.58 2.86 -10.68
N ASN A 40 9.24 1.76 -11.06
CA ASN A 40 10.58 1.79 -11.62
C ASN A 40 11.56 2.51 -10.67
N GLU A 41 11.46 2.18 -9.38
CA GLU A 41 12.13 2.87 -8.28
C GLU A 41 13.65 2.85 -8.46
N ASP A 42 14.24 1.71 -8.84
CA ASP A 42 15.67 1.56 -9.14
C ASP A 42 16.19 2.50 -10.23
N ARG A 43 15.35 2.86 -11.21
CA ARG A 43 15.74 3.78 -12.29
C ARG A 43 15.32 5.23 -12.00
N CYS A 44 14.80 5.52 -10.81
CA CYS A 44 14.37 6.86 -10.45
C CYS A 44 15.59 7.79 -10.29
N ARG A 45 15.56 8.94 -10.98
CA ARG A 45 16.67 9.92 -10.95
C ARG A 45 16.47 11.03 -9.92
N ILE A 46 15.40 10.97 -9.12
CA ILE A 46 15.11 11.98 -8.09
C ILE A 46 16.06 11.73 -6.91
N SER A 47 17.06 12.59 -6.74
CA SER A 47 18.13 12.39 -5.74
C SER A 47 18.47 13.63 -4.89
N LYS A 48 17.81 14.76 -5.12
CA LYS A 48 18.16 16.05 -4.47
C LYS A 48 17.09 16.50 -3.47
N GLY A 49 17.55 17.15 -2.39
CA GLY A 49 16.69 17.73 -1.36
C GLY A 49 15.73 16.71 -0.76
N HIS A 50 14.47 17.11 -0.54
CA HIS A 50 13.40 16.22 -0.06
C HIS A 50 12.80 15.31 -1.13
N GLY A 51 13.32 15.34 -2.37
CA GLY A 51 12.79 14.55 -3.48
C GLY A 51 12.71 13.04 -3.20
N PRO A 52 13.81 12.39 -2.76
CA PRO A 52 13.82 10.95 -2.46
C PRO A 52 12.79 10.55 -1.40
N GLU A 53 12.75 11.27 -0.28
CA GLU A 53 11.82 10.99 0.81
C GLU A 53 10.36 11.17 0.36
N ASN A 54 10.07 12.29 -0.32
CA ASN A 54 8.72 12.59 -0.80
C ASN A 54 8.22 11.54 -1.80
N ILE A 55 9.04 11.13 -2.76
CA ILE A 55 8.59 10.16 -3.77
C ILE A 55 8.37 8.77 -3.15
N THR A 56 9.23 8.34 -2.23
CA THR A 56 9.05 7.07 -1.52
C THR A 56 7.77 7.11 -0.66
N CYS A 57 7.52 8.22 0.05
CA CYS A 57 6.29 8.40 0.83
C CYS A 57 5.03 8.31 -0.04
N LEU A 58 5.01 9.04 -1.17
CA LEU A 58 3.88 9.04 -2.10
C LEU A 58 3.62 7.66 -2.73
N ARG A 59 4.66 6.92 -3.11
CA ARG A 59 4.52 5.56 -3.66
C ARG A 59 3.96 4.59 -2.64
N ARG A 60 4.48 4.62 -1.41
CA ARG A 60 4.00 3.78 -0.30
C ARG A 60 2.54 4.12 0.05
N PHE A 61 2.20 5.40 0.09
CA PHE A 61 0.82 5.85 0.26
C PHE A 61 -0.10 5.31 -0.84
N ALA A 62 0.28 5.48 -2.11
CA ALA A 62 -0.51 4.98 -3.24
C ALA A 62 -0.67 3.46 -3.21
N ALA A 63 0.40 2.71 -2.91
CA ALA A 63 0.34 1.26 -2.80
C ALA A 63 -0.59 0.81 -1.66
N GLY A 64 -0.50 1.45 -0.49
CA GLY A 64 -1.37 1.16 0.66
C GLY A 64 -2.84 1.46 0.35
N LEU A 65 -3.11 2.59 -0.30
CA LEU A 65 -4.46 2.99 -0.72
C LEU A 65 -5.06 2.00 -1.73
N ILE A 66 -4.29 1.61 -2.75
CA ILE A 66 -4.76 0.64 -3.74
C ILE A 66 -5.06 -0.70 -3.07
N LYS A 67 -4.20 -1.17 -2.16
CA LYS A 67 -4.43 -2.42 -1.43
C LYS A 67 -5.66 -2.37 -0.52
N SER A 68 -6.04 -1.20 0.00
CA SER A 68 -7.19 -1.08 0.90
C SER A 68 -8.53 -0.93 0.16
N MET A 69 -8.52 -0.45 -1.08
CA MET A 69 -9.75 -0.12 -1.83
C MET A 69 -9.96 -0.95 -3.10
N SER A 70 -8.89 -1.37 -3.78
CA SER A 70 -9.00 -2.06 -5.07
C SER A 70 -9.41 -3.51 -4.93
N LYS A 71 -10.19 -3.99 -5.89
CA LYS A 71 -10.45 -5.42 -6.09
C LYS A 71 -9.46 -6.07 -7.07
N ASP A 72 -8.68 -5.24 -7.78
CA ASP A 72 -7.68 -5.69 -8.74
C ASP A 72 -6.29 -5.74 -8.09
N SER A 73 -5.32 -6.30 -8.83
CA SER A 73 -3.91 -6.18 -8.46
C SER A 73 -3.45 -4.71 -8.46
N VAL A 74 -2.38 -4.44 -7.71
CA VAL A 74 -1.80 -3.09 -7.65
C VAL A 74 -1.37 -2.61 -9.04
N ALA A 75 -0.71 -3.48 -9.81
CA ALA A 75 -0.27 -3.19 -11.17
C ALA A 75 -1.44 -2.81 -12.09
N ALA A 76 -2.51 -3.63 -12.11
CA ALA A 76 -3.69 -3.38 -12.94
C ALA A 76 -4.41 -2.09 -12.53
N THR A 77 -4.45 -1.77 -11.24
CA THR A 77 -5.05 -0.53 -10.76
C THR A 77 -4.21 0.68 -11.18
N ILE A 78 -2.87 0.60 -11.03
CA ILE A 78 -1.96 1.66 -11.50
C ILE A 78 -2.15 1.90 -12.99
N GLU A 79 -2.22 0.84 -13.81
CA GLU A 79 -2.44 0.96 -15.25
C GLU A 79 -3.75 1.68 -15.58
N LYS A 80 -4.85 1.35 -14.89
CA LYS A 80 -6.17 2.00 -15.09
C LYS A 80 -6.17 3.48 -14.74
N LEU A 81 -5.39 3.86 -13.71
CA LEU A 81 -5.29 5.22 -13.18
C LEU A 81 -4.20 6.05 -13.87
N ALA A 82 -3.18 5.39 -14.44
CA ALA A 82 -2.02 6.02 -15.03
C ALA A 82 -2.43 7.03 -16.11
N ARG A 83 -1.79 8.20 -16.10
CA ARG A 83 -1.95 9.26 -17.10
C ARG A 83 -3.37 9.84 -17.21
N ASN A 84 -4.28 9.49 -16.29
CA ASN A 84 -5.63 10.04 -16.25
C ASN A 84 -5.89 10.65 -14.86
N VAL A 85 -5.57 11.94 -14.74
CA VAL A 85 -5.75 12.70 -13.49
C VAL A 85 -7.20 12.61 -13.01
N ARG A 86 -8.18 12.74 -13.91
CA ARG A 86 -9.59 12.69 -13.53
C ARG A 86 -9.95 11.37 -12.84
N ARG A 87 -9.50 10.23 -13.39
CA ARG A 87 -9.72 8.91 -12.76
C ARG A 87 -9.04 8.78 -11.42
N VAL A 88 -7.85 9.35 -11.24
CA VAL A 88 -7.18 9.38 -9.92
C VAL A 88 -8.03 10.13 -8.91
N PHE A 89 -8.53 11.31 -9.25
CA PHE A 89 -9.40 12.10 -8.36
C PHE A 89 -10.73 11.40 -8.09
N ASP A 90 -11.33 10.75 -9.09
CA ASP A 90 -12.53 9.94 -8.90
C ASP A 90 -12.25 8.75 -7.96
N TYR A 91 -11.10 8.08 -8.11
CA TYR A 91 -10.67 6.97 -7.27
C TYR A 91 -10.46 7.41 -5.81
N LEU A 92 -9.88 8.60 -5.61
CA LEU A 92 -9.73 9.25 -4.31
C LEU A 92 -11.03 9.83 -3.75
N ARG A 93 -12.14 9.73 -4.49
CA ARG A 93 -13.45 10.30 -4.14
C ARG A 93 -13.44 11.82 -3.96
N MET A 94 -12.55 12.50 -4.68
CA MET A 94 -12.33 13.94 -4.62
C MET A 94 -13.21 14.71 -5.61
N THR A 95 -14.08 14.03 -6.34
CA THR A 95 -14.97 14.64 -7.33
C THR A 95 -16.42 14.43 -6.95
N GLU A 96 -17.32 15.28 -7.44
CA GLU A 96 -18.76 15.15 -7.15
C GLU A 96 -19.32 13.80 -7.60
N ASN A 97 -18.95 13.36 -8.80
CA ASN A 97 -19.42 12.09 -9.37
C ASN A 97 -18.95 10.84 -8.60
N SER A 98 -17.91 10.96 -7.76
CA SER A 98 -17.34 9.85 -6.98
C SER A 98 -17.70 9.91 -5.49
N ARG A 99 -18.31 11.01 -5.04
CA ARG A 99 -18.89 11.13 -3.70
C ARG A 99 -20.23 10.39 -3.69
N LYS A 100 -20.32 9.25 -3.00
CA LYS A 100 -21.61 8.62 -2.68
C LYS A 100 -22.58 9.69 -2.15
N VAL A 101 -23.68 9.90 -2.86
CA VAL A 101 -24.82 10.65 -2.34
C VAL A 101 -25.29 9.90 -1.10
N ILE A 102 -25.02 10.46 0.08
CA ILE A 102 -25.65 9.99 1.30
C ILE A 102 -27.11 10.38 1.14
N LEU A 103 -27.96 9.43 0.73
CA LEU A 103 -29.40 9.57 0.85
C LEU A 103 -29.68 9.67 2.35
N ARG A 104 -29.76 10.90 2.87
CA ARG A 104 -30.33 11.17 4.17
C ARG A 104 -31.77 10.70 4.08
N HIS A 105 -32.08 9.55 4.69
CA HIS A 105 -33.46 9.25 5.04
C HIS A 105 -33.92 10.39 5.94
N GLN A 106 -34.75 11.29 5.40
CA GLN A 106 -35.48 12.23 6.23
C GLN A 106 -36.41 11.39 7.10
N SER A 107 -36.30 11.57 8.41
CA SER A 107 -37.28 11.11 9.38
C SER A 107 -38.68 11.51 8.90
N GLN A 108 -39.58 10.53 8.82
CA GLN A 108 -41.01 10.81 8.79
C GLN A 108 -41.39 11.30 10.19
N ASP A 109 -41.52 12.63 10.33
CA ASP A 109 -42.39 13.23 11.33
C ASP A 109 -43.66 13.67 10.62
N VAL A 110 -44.74 12.90 10.80
CA VAL A 110 -46.14 13.36 10.80
C VAL A 110 -46.92 12.51 11.80
#